data_AF-A0A3D9Y2P0-F1
#
_entry.id   AF-A0A3D9Y2P0-F1
#
_cell.length_a   1.000
_cell.length_b   1.000
_cell.length_c   1.000
_cell.angle_alpha   90.00
_cell.angle_beta   90.00
_cell.angle_gamma   90.00
#
_symmetry.space_group_name_H-M   'P 1'
#
loop_
_entity.id
_entity.type
_entity.pdbx_description
1 polymer ?
#
loop_
_entity_poly.entity_id
_entity_poly.type
_entity_poly.pdbx_seq_one_letter_code
_entity_poly.pdbx_strand_id
1 'polypeptide(L)'
;MLSHIVVSVLLCTASCEPAAIRVWDGDSIRLGTTRQAEAVRILTIDAPEIEGRCTYESDLALQAKTRLADLLHGRRVEILRQGTDRYGRTLAAIRVEGHDVGDILVGEGLARIWAGRREPWC
;
A
#
# COMPACT_ATOMS: atom_id res chain seq x y z
N MET A 1 -17.50 7.75 4.97
CA MET A 1 -16.16 8.32 5.21
C MET A 1 -15.19 7.15 5.15
N LEU A 2 -14.41 7.02 4.08
CA LEU A 2 -13.49 5.89 3.91
C LEU A 2 -12.36 6.01 4.94
N SER A 3 -12.55 5.38 6.09
CA SER A 3 -11.56 5.29 7.15
C SER A 3 -10.34 4.54 6.62
N HIS A 4 -9.16 5.11 6.81
CA HIS A 4 -7.91 4.37 6.66
C HIS A 4 -7.79 3.35 7.81
N ILE A 5 -7.04 2.27 7.59
CA ILE A 5 -6.73 1.30 8.65
C ILE A 5 -5.40 1.72 9.26
N VAL A 6 -5.35 1.91 10.59
CA VAL A 6 -4.10 2.21 11.30
C VAL A 6 -3.47 0.89 11.74
N VAL A 7 -2.22 0.68 11.38
CA VAL A 7 -1.44 -0.50 11.79
C VAL A 7 -0.14 -0.06 12.45
N SER A 8 0.27 -0.80 13.47
CA SER A 8 1.59 -0.66 14.09
C SER A 8 2.57 -1.58 13.37
N VAL A 9 3.76 -1.09 13.10
CA VAL A 9 4.83 -1.85 12.44
C VAL A 9 6.16 -1.60 13.15
N LEU A 10 7.13 -2.46 12.88
CA LEU A 10 8.52 -2.15 13.16
C LEU A 10 9.18 -1.70 11.85
N LEU A 11 9.34 -0.40 11.66
CA LEU A 11 9.91 0.16 10.43
C LEU A 11 11.43 0.04 10.47
N CYS A 12 11.99 -0.73 9.54
CA CYS A 12 13.40 -1.03 9.44
C CYS A 12 14.08 -0.23 8.34
N THR A 13 15.22 0.37 8.70
CA THR A 13 16.22 0.92 7.78
C THR A 13 17.58 0.35 8.17
N ALA A 14 18.48 1.14 8.76
CA ALA A 14 19.67 0.63 9.43
C ALA A 14 19.37 0.03 10.82
N SER A 15 18.37 0.58 11.51
CA SER A 15 17.75 0.02 12.72
C SER A 15 16.23 -0.07 12.52
N CYS A 16 15.56 -0.76 13.44
CA CYS A 16 14.13 -0.99 13.37
C CYS A 16 13.43 -0.28 14.53
N GLU A 17 12.52 0.64 14.21
CA GLU A 17 11.82 1.49 15.19
C GLU A 17 10.30 1.31 15.09
N PRO A 18 9.55 1.38 16.22
CA PRO A 18 8.10 1.35 16.18
C PRO A 18 7.54 2.52 15.36
N ALA A 19 6.61 2.24 14.45
CA ALA A 19 5.93 3.25 13.65
C ALA A 19 4.45 2.90 13.46
N ALA A 20 3.66 3.92 13.11
CA ALA A 20 2.28 3.74 12.69
C ALA A 20 2.15 4.03 11.20
N ILE A 21 1.53 3.11 10.48
CA ILE A 21 1.17 3.25 9.07
C ILE A 21 -0.35 3.35 8.97
N ARG A 22 -0.82 4.27 8.13
CA ARG A 22 -2.23 4.35 7.73
C ARG A 22 -2.38 3.77 6.34
N VAL A 23 -3.09 2.65 6.23
CA VAL A 23 -3.41 2.03 4.94
C VAL A 23 -4.62 2.73 4.35
N TRP A 24 -4.43 3.41 3.22
CA TRP A 24 -5.44 4.25 2.60
C TRP A 24 -6.31 3.43 1.64
N ASP A 25 -5.68 2.67 0.76
CA ASP A 25 -6.25 1.73 -0.21
C ASP A 25 -5.29 0.53 -0.42
N GLY A 26 -5.49 -0.26 -1.48
CA GLY A 26 -4.71 -1.47 -1.76
C GLY A 26 -3.28 -1.26 -2.28
N ASP A 27 -2.89 -0.02 -2.64
CA ASP A 27 -1.53 0.29 -3.09
C ASP A 27 -0.93 1.57 -2.47
N SER A 28 -1.68 2.26 -1.60
CA SER A 28 -1.28 3.52 -1.01
C SER A 28 -1.37 3.51 0.51
N ILE A 29 -0.29 3.95 1.14
CA ILE A 29 -0.18 4.12 2.59
C ILE A 29 0.23 5.55 2.96
N ARG A 30 0.06 5.92 4.22
CA ARG A 30 0.70 7.10 4.82
C ARG A 30 1.53 6.71 6.02
N LEU A 31 2.81 7.08 6.01
CA LEU A 31 3.73 6.86 7.11
C LEU A 31 3.68 8.04 8.09
N GLY A 32 3.32 7.77 9.35
CA GLY A 32 3.14 8.77 10.39
C GLY A 32 1.68 9.19 10.61
N THR A 33 1.43 9.83 11.75
CA THR A 33 0.06 10.14 12.25
C THR A 33 -0.37 11.59 12.04
N THR A 34 0.52 12.48 11.63
CA THR A 34 0.20 13.91 11.45
C THR A 34 -0.34 14.21 10.04
N ARG A 35 -0.64 15.50 9.77
CA ARG A 35 -0.96 15.98 8.42
C ARG A 35 0.25 16.02 7.48
N GLN A 36 1.46 16.09 8.03
CA GLN A 36 2.71 16.03 7.24
C GLN A 36 3.19 14.58 7.00
N ALA A 37 2.34 13.59 7.28
CA ALA A 37 2.69 12.19 7.02
C ALA A 37 3.02 11.98 5.55
N GLU A 38 4.09 11.23 5.30
CA GLU A 38 4.54 10.88 3.97
C GLU A 38 3.49 9.98 3.30
N ALA A 39 2.97 10.40 2.15
CA ALA A 39 2.12 9.56 1.32
C ALA A 39 3.01 8.69 0.44
N VAL A 40 2.81 7.37 0.47
CA VAL A 40 3.60 6.40 -0.28
C VAL A 40 2.67 5.59 -1.17
N ARG A 41 2.99 5.49 -2.46
CA ARG A 41 2.37 4.55 -3.41
C ARG A 41 3.35 3.42 -3.67
N ILE A 42 2.86 2.18 -3.60
CA ILE A 42 3.62 0.99 -3.98
C ILE A 42 3.84 1.04 -5.49
N LEU A 43 5.10 1.19 -5.92
CA LEU A 43 5.43 1.50 -7.31
C LEU A 43 5.13 0.33 -8.27
N THR A 44 5.29 -0.90 -7.80
CA THR A 44 5.27 -2.10 -8.64
C THR A 44 3.88 -2.56 -9.03
N ILE A 45 2.83 -2.00 -8.41
CA ILE A 45 1.46 -2.49 -8.56
C ILE A 45 0.43 -1.39 -8.83
N ASP A 46 -0.73 -1.81 -9.30
CA ASP A 46 -1.99 -1.07 -9.29
C ASP A 46 -3.05 -1.86 -8.52
N ALA A 47 -3.69 -1.23 -7.55
CA ALA A 47 -4.83 -1.80 -6.85
C ALA A 47 -6.17 -1.28 -7.42
N PRO A 48 -7.27 -2.05 -7.30
CA PRO A 48 -8.60 -1.59 -7.65
C PRO A 48 -9.04 -0.38 -6.80
N GLU A 49 -9.88 0.50 -7.35
CA GLU A 49 -10.35 1.69 -6.63
C GLU A 49 -11.53 1.34 -5.72
N ILE A 50 -11.56 1.93 -4.52
CA ILE A 50 -12.68 1.75 -3.59
C ILE A 50 -13.98 2.32 -4.19
N GLU A 51 -13.89 3.50 -4.82
CA GLU A 51 -14.98 4.08 -5.62
C GLU A 51 -14.84 3.62 -7.08
N GLY A 52 -14.78 2.30 -7.27
CA GLY A 52 -14.62 1.64 -8.56
C GLY A 52 -15.84 1.78 -9.48
N ARG A 53 -15.67 1.43 -10.76
CA ARG A 53 -16.72 1.54 -11.78
C ARG A 53 -17.80 0.48 -11.67
N CYS A 54 -17.52 -0.63 -10.99
CA CYS A 54 -18.45 -1.71 -10.73
C CYS A 54 -18.24 -2.26 -9.31
N THR A 55 -19.25 -2.97 -8.80
CA THR A 55 -19.22 -3.57 -7.45
C THR A 55 -18.02 -4.51 -7.26
N TYR A 56 -17.66 -5.28 -8.29
CA TYR A 56 -16.49 -6.14 -8.27
C TYR A 56 -15.19 -5.37 -7.99
N GLU A 57 -14.97 -4.22 -8.64
CA GLU A 57 -13.79 -3.39 -8.39
C GLU A 57 -13.77 -2.88 -6.94
N SER A 58 -14.88 -2.33 -6.45
CA SER A 58 -15.01 -1.82 -5.08
C SER A 58 -14.80 -2.91 -4.02
N ASP A 59 -15.36 -4.10 -4.23
CA ASP A 59 -15.23 -5.23 -3.31
C ASP A 59 -13.78 -5.75 -3.28
N LEU A 60 -13.14 -5.82 -4.44
CA LEU A 60 -11.73 -6.22 -4.54
C LEU A 60 -10.80 -5.16 -3.93
N ALA A 61 -11.13 -3.87 -4.05
CA ALA A 61 -10.38 -2.78 -3.44
C ALA A 61 -10.40 -2.84 -1.91
N LEU A 62 -11.55 -3.17 -1.31
CA LEU A 62 -11.66 -3.35 0.13
C LEU A 62 -10.87 -4.59 0.61
N GLN A 63 -10.89 -5.67 -0.17
CA GLN A 63 -10.08 -6.86 0.11
C GLN A 63 -8.57 -6.54 0.03
N ALA A 64 -8.13 -5.86 -1.02
CA ALA A 64 -6.74 -5.44 -1.19
C ALA A 64 -6.26 -4.54 -0.04
N LYS A 65 -7.08 -3.55 0.35
CA LYS A 65 -6.79 -2.66 1.49
C LYS A 65 -6.67 -3.43 2.82
N THR A 66 -7.62 -4.32 3.09
CA THR A 66 -7.63 -5.13 4.33
C THR A 66 -6.41 -6.03 4.35
N ARG A 67 -6.12 -6.69 3.23
CA ARG A 67 -4.96 -7.57 3.11
C ARG A 67 -3.65 -6.82 3.27
N LEU A 68 -3.50 -5.63 2.70
CA LEU A 68 -2.32 -4.79 2.89
C LEU A 68 -2.15 -4.43 4.37
N ALA A 69 -3.23 -4.09 5.08
CA ALA A 69 -3.17 -3.83 6.52
C ALA A 69 -2.72 -5.08 7.30
N ASP A 70 -3.29 -6.25 7.00
CA ASP A 70 -2.90 -7.51 7.62
C ASP A 70 -1.44 -7.83 7.35
N LEU A 71 -0.99 -7.64 6.10
CA LEU A 71 0.40 -7.81 5.67
C LEU A 71 1.36 -6.97 6.49
N LEU A 72 1.01 -5.74 6.86
CA LEU A 72 1.93 -4.86 7.57
C LEU A 72 1.85 -4.99 9.09
N HIS A 73 0.67 -5.27 9.65
CA HIS A 73 0.41 -5.18 11.07
C HIS A 73 1.34 -6.09 11.91
N GLY A 74 2.01 -5.49 12.90
CA GLY A 74 2.87 -6.17 13.86
C GLY A 74 4.20 -6.69 13.30
N ARG A 75 4.55 -6.36 12.04
CA ARG A 75 5.70 -6.94 11.34
C ARG A 75 6.81 -5.93 11.04
N ARG A 76 7.98 -6.46 10.70
CA ARG A 76 9.14 -5.71 10.20
C ARG A 76 8.86 -5.26 8.78
N VAL A 77 8.88 -3.95 8.57
CA VAL A 77 8.56 -3.33 7.28
C VAL A 77 9.75 -2.51 6.80
N GLU A 78 10.09 -2.65 5.52
CA GLU A 78 11.08 -1.81 4.84
C GLU A 78 10.39 -1.03 3.72
N ILE A 79 10.71 0.26 3.61
CA ILE A 79 10.19 1.12 2.53
C ILE A 79 11.37 1.56 1.66
N LEU A 80 11.48 0.95 0.50
CA LEU A 80 12.54 1.18 -0.49
C LEU A 80 12.10 2.28 -1.47
N ARG A 81 12.41 3.53 -1.13
CA ARG A 81 11.98 4.72 -1.87
C ARG A 81 12.78 4.88 -3.17
N GLN A 82 12.09 5.22 -4.26
CA GLN A 82 12.67 5.32 -5.60
C GLN A 82 12.39 6.65 -6.31
N GLY A 83 11.52 7.49 -5.76
CA GLY A 83 11.24 8.82 -6.30
C GLY A 83 9.92 9.39 -5.80
N THR A 84 9.39 10.37 -6.51
CA THR A 84 8.09 10.98 -6.22
C THR A 84 7.26 11.08 -7.50
N ASP A 85 5.95 10.94 -7.37
CA ASP A 85 5.03 11.21 -8.48
C ASP A 85 4.68 12.71 -8.57
N ARG A 86 3.96 13.09 -9.63
CA ARG A 86 3.53 14.47 -9.87
C ARG A 86 2.59 15.04 -8.80
N TYR A 87 2.04 14.19 -7.94
CA TYR A 87 1.16 14.56 -6.83
C TYR A 87 1.93 14.68 -5.50
N GLY A 88 3.25 14.45 -5.52
CA GLY A 88 4.10 14.51 -4.35
C GLY A 88 4.05 13.26 -3.47
N ARG A 89 3.46 12.15 -3.95
CA ARG A 89 3.57 10.86 -3.24
C ARG A 89 4.95 10.26 -3.48
N THR A 90 5.55 9.70 -2.45
CA THR A 90 6.73 8.86 -2.60
C THR A 90 6.36 7.58 -3.35
N LEU A 91 7.15 7.22 -4.35
CA LEU A 91 7.08 5.94 -5.04
C LEU A 91 8.08 4.99 -4.38
N ALA A 92 7.62 3.83 -3.93
CA ALA A 92 8.46 2.88 -3.21
C ALA A 92 8.05 1.42 -3.45
N ALA A 93 8.99 0.49 -3.31
CA ALA A 93 8.66 -0.89 -2.98
C ALA A 93 8.53 -1.02 -1.46
N ILE A 94 7.61 -1.89 -1.01
CA ILE A 94 7.42 -2.19 0.41
C ILE A 94 7.74 -3.66 0.61
N ARG A 95 8.60 -3.95 1.59
CA ARG A 95 8.87 -5.32 2.01
C ARG A 95 8.36 -5.56 3.42
N VAL A 96 7.84 -6.77 3.64
CA VAL A 96 7.46 -7.27 4.96
C VAL A 96 8.22 -8.57 5.24
N GLU A 97 8.94 -8.62 6.36
CA GLU A 97 9.77 -9.79 6.72
C GLU A 97 10.64 -10.28 5.54
N GLY A 98 11.21 -9.35 4.78
CA GLY A 98 12.05 -9.63 3.60
C GLY A 98 11.31 -9.95 2.29
N HIS A 99 9.98 -10.04 2.29
CA HIS A 99 9.17 -10.36 1.10
C HIS A 99 8.53 -9.11 0.49
N ASP A 100 8.47 -9.02 -0.83
CA ASP A 100 7.83 -7.89 -1.51
C ASP A 100 6.31 -7.95 -1.37
N VAL A 101 5.72 -6.88 -0.82
CA VAL A 101 4.27 -6.79 -0.58
C VAL A 101 3.49 -6.69 -1.88
N GLY A 102 4.04 -6.02 -2.90
CA GLY A 102 3.42 -5.91 -4.21
C GLY A 102 3.28 -7.28 -4.86
N ASP A 103 4.35 -8.09 -4.84
CA ASP A 103 4.34 -9.45 -5.38
C ASP A 103 3.31 -10.35 -4.68
N ILE A 104 3.18 -10.23 -3.35
CA ILE A 104 2.18 -10.98 -2.58
C ILE A 104 0.76 -10.59 -3.03
N LEU A 105 0.46 -9.28 -3.09
CA LEU A 105 -0.87 -8.80 -3.49
C LEU A 105 -1.22 -9.19 -4.93
N VAL A 106 -0.25 -9.17 -5.84
CA VAL A 106 -0.41 -9.66 -7.22
C VAL A 106 -0.66 -11.16 -7.25
N GLY A 107 0.12 -11.94 -6.51
CA GLY A 107 -0.02 -13.40 -6.43
C GLY A 107 -1.37 -13.84 -5.84
N GLU A 108 -1.94 -13.03 -4.95
CA GLU A 108 -3.27 -13.24 -4.35
C GLU A 108 -4.42 -12.68 -5.22
N GLY A 109 -4.12 -12.07 -6.38
CA GLY A 109 -5.13 -11.51 -7.28
C GLY A 109 -5.78 -10.21 -6.79
N LEU A 110 -5.17 -9.54 -5.82
CA LEU A 110 -5.66 -8.30 -5.18
C LEU A 110 -5.08 -7.03 -5.81
N ALA A 111 -4.05 -7.17 -6.64
CA ALA A 111 -3.43 -6.10 -7.41
C ALA A 111 -2.93 -6.63 -8.76
N ARG A 112 -2.57 -5.73 -9.67
CA ARG A 112 -1.89 -6.04 -10.94
C ARG A 112 -0.51 -5.41 -10.95
N ILE A 113 0.42 -5.98 -11.73
CA ILE A 113 1.70 -5.33 -11.99
C ILE A 113 1.44 -4.02 -12.72
N TRP A 114 2.08 -2.93 -12.27
CA TRP A 114 1.95 -1.62 -12.90
C TRP A 114 2.54 -1.63 -14.32
N ALA A 115 1.66 -1.50 -15.33
CA ALA A 115 2.03 -1.52 -16.75
C ALA A 115 2.24 -0.11 -17.36
N GLY A 116 2.43 0.92 -16.52
CA GLY A 116 2.55 2.32 -16.96
C GLY A 116 1.21 3.06 -17.13
N ARG A 117 0.09 2.35 -17.02
CA ARG A 117 -1.26 2.92 -16.98
C ARG A 117 -2.18 2.06 -16.13
N ARG A 118 -3.26 2.68 -15.64
CA ARG A 118 -4.35 1.97 -14.98
C ARG A 118 -5.14 1.14 -15.99
N GLU A 119 -5.48 -0.09 -15.61
CA GLU A 119 -6.30 -1.00 -16.41
C GLU A 119 -7.67 -1.20 -15.77
N PRO A 120 -8.72 -1.51 -16.56
CA PRO A 120 -10.05 -1.67 -16.02
C PRO A 120 -10.18 -3.00 -15.23
N TRP A 121 -10.91 -2.95 -14.11
CA TRP A 121 -11.23 -4.10 -13.25
C TRP A 121 -12.60 -4.71 -13.55
N CYS A 122 -13.41 -3.95 -14.28
CA CYS A 122 -14.56 -4.39 -15.04
C CYS A 122 -14.10 -4.57 -16.51
#